data_AF-A0A2Z6N3E5-F1
#
_entry.id   AF-A0A2Z6N3E5-F1
#
_cell.length_a   1.000
_cell.length_b   1.000
_cell.length_c   1.000
_cell.angle_alpha   90.00
_cell.angle_beta   90.00
_cell.angle_gamma   90.00
#
_symmetry.space_group_name_H-M   'P 1'
#
loop_
_entity.id
_entity.type
_entity.pdbx_description
1 polymer ?
#
loop_
_entity_poly.entity_id
_entity_poly.type
_entity_poly.pdbx_seq_one_letter_code
_entity_poly.pdbx_strand_id
1 'polypeptide(L)'
;MSVLLVWRNCLEDYVSPVSIWHPRAPDGFVSPGCVAVAGYTEPEPDLVHCIAESLVEETQFEDQKVWSAPDSYPWSCHIYQVQSDALHFVGLRQTKEESDWKPKRVRDGPHPQLQSP
;
A
#
# COMPACT_ATOMS: atom_id res chain seq x y z
N MET A 1 6.69 12.46 -6.18
CA MET A 1 5.64 11.58 -5.62
C MET A 1 5.44 12.01 -4.17
N SER A 2 4.20 12.26 -3.73
CA SER A 2 3.89 12.50 -2.30
C SER A 2 3.41 11.20 -1.68
N VAL A 3 3.47 11.02 -0.36
CA VAL A 3 2.81 9.88 0.30
C VAL A 3 1.74 10.33 1.28
N LEU A 4 0.81 9.43 1.59
CA LEU A 4 -0.28 9.66 2.53
C LEU A 4 -0.13 8.74 3.73
N LEU A 5 -0.24 9.29 4.95
CA LEU A 5 -0.23 8.48 6.17
C LEU A 5 -1.50 7.63 6.23
N VAL A 6 -1.33 6.31 6.19
CA VAL A 6 -2.42 5.35 6.39
C VAL A 6 -2.65 5.16 7.88
N TRP A 7 -1.60 4.82 8.63
CA TRP A 7 -1.66 4.52 10.06
C TRP A 7 -0.30 4.68 10.72
N ARG A 8 -0.26 4.91 12.03
CA ARG A 8 0.93 4.76 12.86
C ARG A 8 0.52 4.29 14.25
N ASN A 9 1.42 3.60 14.95
CA ASN A 9 1.16 3.23 16.33
C ASN A 9 1.33 4.40 17.30
N CYS A 10 0.66 4.31 18.47
CA CYS A 10 0.86 5.23 19.58
C CYS A 10 2.10 4.82 20.40
N LEU A 11 2.93 5.80 20.78
CA LEU A 11 4.13 5.56 21.60
C LEU A 11 3.83 5.01 23.00
N GLU A 12 2.62 5.25 23.52
CA GLU A 12 2.22 4.84 24.87
C GLU A 12 1.92 3.33 24.95
N ASP A 13 1.50 2.71 23.84
CA ASP A 13 1.06 1.32 23.80
C ASP A 13 2.11 0.36 23.21
N TYR A 14 3.18 0.88 22.59
CA TYR A 14 4.13 0.09 21.80
C TYR A 14 5.58 0.50 22.00
N VAL A 15 6.47 -0.49 22.09
CA VAL A 15 7.92 -0.29 22.35
C VAL A 15 8.66 0.28 21.14
N SER A 16 8.24 -0.08 19.91
CA SER A 16 8.92 0.33 18.68
C SER A 16 7.99 1.15 17.78
N PRO A 17 8.42 2.33 17.30
CA PRO A 17 7.60 3.16 16.44
C PRO A 17 7.45 2.54 15.05
N VAL A 18 6.23 2.56 14.51
CA VAL A 18 5.93 2.14 13.15
C VAL A 18 4.86 3.04 12.52
N SER A 19 5.05 3.33 11.24
CA SER A 19 4.05 4.00 10.41
C SER A 19 3.88 3.29 9.08
N ILE A 20 2.68 3.37 8.53
CA ILE A 20 2.27 2.81 7.25
C ILE A 20 1.83 3.96 6.37
N TRP A 21 2.39 4.02 5.18
CA TRP A 21 2.20 5.08 4.20
C TRP A 21 1.69 4.48 2.89
N HIS A 22 0.85 5.22 2.18
CA HIS A 22 0.43 4.89 0.83
C HIS A 22 0.98 5.93 -0.15
N PRO A 23 1.85 5.54 -1.11
CA PRO A 23 2.31 6.45 -2.14
C PRO A 23 1.17 7.00 -3.00
N ARG A 24 1.13 8.33 -3.16
CA ARG A 24 0.23 8.98 -4.10
C ARG A 24 0.91 9.01 -5.46
N ALA A 25 0.51 8.08 -6.32
CA ALA A 25 1.03 7.99 -7.66
C ALA A 25 0.71 9.26 -8.48
N PRO A 26 1.66 9.74 -9.32
CA PRO A 26 1.38 10.76 -10.30
C PRO A 26 0.49 10.21 -11.44
N ASP A 27 -0.05 11.11 -12.27
CA ASP A 27 -0.91 10.74 -13.40
C ASP A 27 -0.20 9.75 -14.35
N GLY A 28 -0.92 8.71 -14.76
CA GLY A 28 -0.40 7.61 -15.59
C GLY A 28 0.36 6.51 -14.82
N PHE A 29 0.43 6.62 -13.49
CA PHE A 29 1.06 5.61 -12.61
C PHE A 29 0.12 5.18 -11.48
N VAL A 30 0.46 4.07 -10.84
CA VAL A 30 -0.25 3.52 -9.67
C VAL A 30 0.73 3.10 -8.57
N SER A 31 0.26 3.12 -7.33
CA SER A 31 0.93 2.43 -6.22
C SER A 31 0.21 1.10 -5.95
N PRO A 32 0.86 -0.06 -6.14
CA PRO A 32 0.21 -1.36 -5.92
C PRO A 32 0.05 -1.70 -4.42
N GLY A 33 0.75 -0.99 -3.53
CA GLY A 33 0.71 -1.27 -2.09
C GLY A 33 1.19 -0.12 -1.21
N CYS A 34 1.23 -0.40 0.09
CA CYS A 34 1.71 0.48 1.14
C CYS A 34 3.19 0.23 1.49
N VAL A 35 3.78 1.18 2.20
CA VAL A 35 5.15 1.12 2.74
C VAL A 35 5.08 1.20 4.26
N ALA A 36 5.77 0.30 4.96
CA ALA A 36 5.95 0.36 6.40
C ALA A 36 7.34 0.93 6.74
N VAL A 37 7.39 1.87 7.69
CA VAL A 37 8.62 2.54 8.13
C VAL A 37 8.76 2.35 9.63
N ALA A 38 9.98 2.01 10.08
CA ALA A 38 10.35 1.89 11.50
C ALA A 38 10.57 3.28 12.13
N GLY A 39 9.50 4.06 12.20
CA GLY A 39 9.50 5.45 12.68
C GLY A 39 8.20 6.15 12.33
N TYR A 40 8.15 7.46 12.54
CA TYR A 40 6.98 8.31 12.18
C TYR A 40 7.26 9.31 11.07
N THR A 41 8.50 9.32 10.58
CA THR A 41 8.90 10.19 9.48
C THR A 41 8.38 9.63 8.16
N GLU A 42 7.93 10.54 7.31
CA GLU A 42 7.57 10.22 5.93
C GLU A 42 8.77 9.54 5.22
N PRO A 43 8.56 8.44 4.48
CA PRO A 43 9.63 7.84 3.68
C PRO A 43 10.14 8.82 2.62
N GLU A 44 11.43 8.73 2.27
CA GLU A 44 12.02 9.54 1.21
C GLU A 44 11.29 9.29 -0.14
N PRO A 45 11.02 10.32 -0.96
CA PRO A 45 10.20 10.18 -2.16
C PRO A 45 10.75 9.20 -3.22
N ASP A 46 12.04 8.93 -3.20
CA ASP A 46 12.78 8.03 -4.08
C ASP A 46 12.99 6.63 -3.49
N LEU A 47 12.55 6.38 -2.25
CA LEU A 47 12.62 5.06 -1.61
C LEU A 47 11.78 4.00 -2.34
N VAL A 48 10.68 4.42 -2.97
CA VAL A 48 9.77 3.56 -3.72
C VAL A 48 9.35 4.22 -5.03
N HIS A 49 8.96 3.41 -6.01
CA HIS A 49 8.49 3.89 -7.30
C HIS A 49 7.08 3.39 -7.59
N CYS A 50 6.28 4.27 -8.20
CA CYS A 50 4.99 3.89 -8.75
C CYS A 50 5.17 3.19 -10.10
N ILE A 51 4.19 2.39 -10.48
CA ILE A 51 4.22 1.55 -11.68
C ILE A 51 3.30 2.16 -12.73
N ALA A 52 3.72 2.17 -13.99
CA ALA A 52 2.89 2.67 -15.08
C ALA A 52 1.52 1.94 -15.12
N GLU A 53 0.44 2.68 -15.33
CA GLU A 53 -0.93 2.13 -15.38
C GLU A 53 -1.09 1.02 -16.44
N SER A 54 -0.34 1.10 -17.53
CA SER A 54 -0.33 0.11 -18.61
C SER A 54 0.22 -1.26 -18.20
N LEU A 55 1.00 -1.32 -17.11
CA LEU A 55 1.67 -2.52 -16.63
C LEU A 55 0.92 -3.22 -15.48
N VAL A 56 -0.20 -2.65 -15.05
CA VAL A 56 -0.99 -3.18 -13.93
C VAL A 56 -2.39 -3.61 -14.34
N GLU A 57 -3.00 -4.47 -13.54
CA GLU A 57 -4.40 -4.87 -13.64
C GLU A 57 -5.07 -4.85 -12.27
N GLU A 58 -6.40 -4.73 -12.25
CA GLU A 58 -7.17 -4.91 -11.02
C GLU A 58 -7.06 -6.35 -10.52
N THR A 59 -7.08 -6.53 -9.21
CA THR A 59 -7.03 -7.84 -8.57
C THR A 59 -7.91 -7.84 -7.32
N GLN A 60 -7.72 -8.82 -6.44
CA GLN A 60 -8.45 -8.95 -5.18
C GLN A 60 -7.48 -8.96 -4.00
N PHE A 61 -8.02 -8.70 -2.81
CA PHE A 61 -7.32 -8.99 -1.57
C PHE A 61 -7.42 -10.48 -1.25
N GLU A 62 -6.41 -11.01 -0.58
CA GLU A 62 -6.52 -12.33 0.04
C GLU A 62 -7.67 -12.37 1.06
N ASP A 63 -8.24 -13.56 1.26
CA ASP A 63 -9.36 -13.75 2.18
C ASP A 63 -8.99 -13.42 3.62
N GLN A 64 -7.81 -13.86 4.05
CA GLN A 64 -7.31 -13.64 5.40
C GLN A 64 -6.73 -12.23 5.56
N LYS A 65 -7.17 -11.55 6.62
CA LYS A 65 -6.56 -10.32 7.07
C LYS A 65 -5.19 -10.65 7.68
N VAL A 66 -4.15 -9.96 7.23
CA VAL A 66 -2.76 -10.17 7.71
C VAL A 66 -2.63 -9.67 9.14
N TRP A 67 -3.15 -8.47 9.40
CA TRP A 67 -3.06 -7.83 10.71
C TRP A 67 -4.12 -6.74 10.87
N SER A 68 -4.46 -6.39 12.10
CA SER A 68 -5.22 -5.18 12.39
C SER A 68 -4.93 -4.59 13.75
N ALA A 69 -5.14 -3.28 13.84
CA ALA A 69 -5.36 -2.56 15.09
C ALA A 69 -6.72 -1.85 14.99
N PRO A 70 -7.82 -2.53 15.38
CA PRO A 70 -9.13 -1.89 15.45
C PRO A 70 -9.17 -0.84 16.56
N ASP A 71 -10.05 0.15 16.43
CA ASP A 71 -10.34 1.19 17.44
C ASP A 71 -9.10 1.98 17.90
N SER A 72 -8.04 1.98 17.10
CA SER A 72 -6.83 2.74 17.36
C SER A 72 -7.05 4.22 17.07
N TYR A 73 -6.39 5.07 17.85
CA TYR A 73 -6.34 6.50 17.56
C TYR A 73 -5.23 6.82 16.55
N PRO A 74 -5.44 7.68 15.54
CA PRO A 74 -6.68 8.38 15.19
C PRO A 74 -7.67 7.56 14.35
N TRP A 75 -7.25 6.41 13.82
CA TRP A 75 -8.10 5.51 13.03
C TRP A 75 -7.63 4.07 13.13
N SER A 76 -8.56 3.14 12.93
CA SER A 76 -8.27 1.71 12.78
C SER A 76 -7.30 1.45 11.62
N CYS A 77 -6.63 0.31 11.67
CA CYS A 77 -5.85 -0.20 10.55
C CYS A 77 -6.18 -1.67 10.30
N HIS A 78 -6.42 -2.02 9.04
CA HIS A 78 -6.62 -3.38 8.57
C HIS A 78 -5.67 -3.62 7.40
N ILE A 79 -4.73 -4.55 7.57
CA ILE A 79 -3.74 -4.91 6.55
C ILE A 79 -4.21 -6.15 5.82
N TYR A 80 -4.30 -6.03 4.50
CA TYR A 80 -4.64 -7.11 3.59
C TYR A 80 -3.52 -7.31 2.58
N GLN A 81 -3.21 -8.56 2.27
CA GLN A 81 -2.35 -8.90 1.17
C GLN A 81 -3.14 -8.80 -0.14
N VAL A 82 -2.50 -8.27 -1.17
CA VAL A 82 -2.99 -8.24 -2.54
C VAL A 82 -2.61 -9.55 -3.22
N GLN A 83 -3.55 -10.17 -3.94
CA GLN A 83 -3.29 -11.36 -4.74
C GLN A 83 -2.32 -11.05 -5.89
N SER A 84 -1.02 -11.18 -5.62
CA SER A 84 0.06 -10.89 -6.55
C SER A 84 1.33 -11.66 -6.17
N ASP A 85 2.15 -12.02 -7.15
CA ASP A 85 3.43 -12.71 -6.93
C ASP A 85 4.42 -11.89 -6.09
N ALA A 86 4.32 -10.56 -6.16
CA ALA A 86 5.12 -9.64 -5.37
C ALA A 86 4.62 -9.46 -3.93
N LEU A 87 3.49 -10.07 -3.56
CA LEU A 87 2.93 -10.08 -2.20
C LEU A 87 2.77 -8.68 -1.60
N HIS A 88 2.36 -7.70 -2.43
CA HIS A 88 2.06 -6.36 -1.95
C HIS A 88 0.98 -6.40 -0.86
N PHE A 89 1.02 -5.46 0.08
CA PHE A 89 -0.04 -5.27 1.06
C PHE A 89 -0.63 -3.86 0.96
N VAL A 90 -1.88 -3.72 1.39
CA VAL A 90 -2.54 -2.43 1.56
C VAL A 90 -3.06 -2.34 2.98
N GLY A 91 -2.77 -1.23 3.65
CA GLY A 91 -3.41 -0.85 4.90
C GLY A 91 -4.65 0.01 4.62
N LEU A 92 -5.79 -0.39 5.18
CA LEU A 92 -7.07 0.33 5.07
C LEU A 92 -7.51 0.84 6.45
N ARG A 93 -8.24 1.95 6.47
CA ARG A 93 -8.82 2.52 7.71
C ARG A 93 -10.14 1.87 8.12
N GLN A 94 -10.74 1.10 7.22
CA GLN A 94 -11.93 0.29 7.41
C GLN A 94 -11.69 -1.09 6.80
N THR A 95 -12.62 -2.02 6.99
CA THR A 95 -12.48 -3.37 6.43
C THR A 95 -12.53 -3.33 4.90
N LYS A 96 -11.99 -4.36 4.21
CA LYS A 96 -12.03 -4.44 2.74
C LYS A 96 -13.47 -4.53 2.21
N GLU A 97 -14.40 -5.07 3.00
CA GLU A 97 -15.82 -5.18 2.68
C GLU A 97 -16.54 -3.83 2.74
N GLU A 98 -16.09 -2.93 3.62
CA GLU A 98 -16.64 -1.59 3.78
C GLU A 98 -15.96 -0.56 2.88
N SER A 99 -14.81 -0.90 2.29
CA SER A 99 -13.98 0.01 1.50
C SER A 99 -14.24 -0.12 0.00
N ASP A 100 -14.30 1.01 -0.69
CA ASP A 100 -14.35 1.06 -2.17
C ASP A 100 -12.97 0.83 -2.83
N TRP A 101 -12.02 0.22 -2.10
CA TRP A 101 -10.64 0.10 -2.57
C TRP A 101 -10.51 -1.03 -3.58
N LYS A 102 -9.93 -0.72 -4.74
CA LYS A 102 -9.63 -1.69 -5.79
C LYS A 102 -8.13 -1.98 -5.84
N PRO A 103 -7.66 -3.12 -5.30
CA PRO A 103 -6.25 -3.43 -5.33
C PRO A 103 -5.78 -3.69 -6.76
N LYS A 104 -4.52 -3.36 -7.03
CA LYS A 104 -3.88 -3.53 -8.33
C LYS A 104 -2.63 -4.39 -8.18
N ARG A 105 -2.35 -5.22 -9.17
CA ARG A 105 -1.11 -5.99 -9.28
C ARG A 105 -0.41 -5.71 -10.60
N VAL A 106 0.88 -6.02 -10.67
CA VAL A 106 1.63 -6.03 -11.92
C VAL A 106 1.16 -7.22 -12.77
N ARG A 107 0.99 -7.01 -14.07
CA ARG A 107 0.57 -8.07 -15.00
C ARG A 107 1.69 -9.08 -15.20
N ASP A 108 1.32 -10.36 -15.25
CA ASP A 108 2.22 -11.44 -15.60
C ASP A 108 2.29 -11.55 -17.14
N GLY A 109 3.44 -11.21 -17.74
CA GLY A 109 3.64 -11.37 -19.19
C GLY A 109 4.89 -10.71 -19.77
N PRO A 110 5.31 -11.11 -20.98
CA PRO A 110 6.38 -10.43 -21.71
C PRO A 110 5.95 -8.99 -21.97
N HIS A 111 6.64 -8.05 -21.34
CA HIS A 111 6.37 -6.64 -21.52
C HIS A 111 6.63 -6.28 -22.99
N PRO A 112 5.73 -5.57 -23.69
CA PRO A 112 6.13 -4.90 -24.92
C PRO A 112 7.32 -4.02 -24.52
N GLN A 113 8.48 -4.28 -25.15
CA GLN A 113 9.69 -3.51 -24.94
C GLN A 113 9.31 -2.04 -24.88
N LEU A 114 9.57 -1.36 -23.75
CA LEU A 114 9.46 0.09 -23.70
C LEU A 114 10.34 0.60 -24.84
N GLN A 115 9.70 1.08 -25.92
CA GLN A 115 10.43 1.71 -27.00
C GLN A 115 11.11 2.93 -26.39
N SER A 116 12.42 2.79 -26.19
CA SER A 116 13.28 3.89 -25.82
C SER A 116 13.22 4.91 -26.96
N PRO A 117 13.14 6.22 -26.67
CA PRO A 117 13.27 7.24 -27.70
C PRO A 117 14.63 7.18 -28.39
#